data_AF-A0A917ISG3-F1
#
_entry.id   AF-A0A917ISG3-F1
#
_cell.length_a   1.000
_cell.length_b   1.000
_cell.length_c   1.000
_cell.angle_alpha   90.00
_cell.angle_beta   90.00
_cell.angle_gamma   90.00
#
_symmetry.space_group_name_H-M   'P 1'
#
loop_
_entity.id
_entity.type
_entity.pdbx_description
1 polymer ?
#
loop_
_entity_poly.entity_id
_entity_poly.type
_entity_poly.pdbx_seq_one_letter_code
_entity_poly.pdbx_strand_id
1 'polypeptide(L)'
;MMPASYLVSHDITEARSRFNLSEWSKIPSGQQQVLLWEMVNAVEQKKMPLSRYLAVHPNAAISPSELAILKDYVNTLPGRSKVDTAKITRSPYVSDGKTLISTGTPVSITGIAYSDSYKSWTVLSVTDKFDGGSMRIVYGNEIMIKAIKNNQIPFPDGAQMVKVVWGKQREDAEGNVLPGNFQNVQFMVKDSKKYKSTEGWGFAKFDGPDLKPFGKTVAFATTCINCHKLLVAENDFVFNIPTK
;
A
#
# COMPACT_ATOMS: atom_id res chain seq x y z
N MET A 1 -21.67 32.11 7.45
CA MET A 1 -21.85 30.76 6.88
C MET A 1 -21.17 30.71 5.53
N MET A 2 -20.38 29.66 5.24
CA MET A 2 -19.93 29.44 3.86
C MET A 2 -21.12 28.97 3.01
N PRO A 3 -21.27 29.44 1.76
CA PRO A 3 -22.33 28.97 0.87
C PRO A 3 -22.24 27.45 0.64
N ALA A 4 -23.37 26.76 0.51
CA ALA A 4 -23.39 25.32 0.19
C ALA A 4 -22.64 25.00 -1.12
N SER A 5 -22.68 25.91 -2.10
CA SER A 5 -21.92 25.81 -3.34
C SER A 5 -20.40 25.80 -3.13
N TYR A 6 -19.89 26.50 -2.11
CA TYR A 6 -18.47 26.50 -1.76
C TYR A 6 -18.04 25.14 -1.19
N LEU A 7 -18.84 24.56 -0.28
CA LEU A 7 -18.58 23.22 0.28
C LEU A 7 -18.60 22.14 -0.81
N VAL A 8 -19.57 22.19 -1.71
CA VAL A 8 -19.64 21.26 -2.85
C VAL A 8 -18.44 21.45 -3.78
N SER A 9 -18.07 22.68 -4.12
CA SER A 9 -16.91 22.96 -4.97
C SER A 9 -15.59 22.52 -4.33
N HIS A 10 -15.46 22.68 -3.01
CA HIS A 10 -14.33 22.19 -2.24
C HIS A 10 -14.25 20.66 -2.32
N ASP A 11 -15.35 19.96 -2.00
CA ASP A 11 -15.39 18.49 -2.02
C ASP A 11 -15.14 17.94 -3.43
N ILE A 12 -15.61 18.59 -4.49
CA ILE A 12 -15.30 18.24 -5.89
C ILE A 12 -13.81 18.41 -6.18
N THR A 13 -13.21 19.51 -5.74
CA THR A 13 -11.78 19.80 -5.97
C THR A 13 -10.91 18.78 -5.22
N GLU A 14 -11.23 18.52 -3.96
CA GLU A 14 -10.53 17.52 -3.15
C GLU A 14 -10.69 16.13 -3.76
N ALA A 15 -11.91 15.72 -4.10
CA ALA A 15 -12.16 14.43 -4.73
C ALA A 15 -11.37 14.26 -6.03
N ARG A 16 -11.35 15.26 -6.92
CA ARG A 16 -10.58 15.21 -8.17
C ARG A 16 -9.08 15.17 -7.95
N SER A 17 -8.57 15.80 -6.89
CA SER A 17 -7.15 15.71 -6.54
C SER A 17 -6.73 14.29 -6.12
N ARG A 18 -7.67 13.51 -5.55
CA ARG A 18 -7.44 12.14 -5.10
C ARG A 18 -7.75 11.11 -6.19
N PHE A 19 -8.86 11.33 -6.89
CA PHE A 19 -9.44 10.37 -7.82
C PHE A 19 -10.23 11.10 -8.92
N ASN A 20 -9.60 11.30 -10.07
CA ASN A 20 -10.23 11.94 -11.22
C ASN A 20 -10.70 10.91 -12.26
N LEU A 21 -11.98 10.54 -12.20
CA LEU A 21 -12.61 9.60 -13.14
C LEU A 21 -12.59 10.08 -14.60
N SER A 22 -12.53 11.38 -14.85
CA SER A 22 -12.45 11.90 -16.23
C SER A 22 -11.15 11.50 -16.93
N GLU A 23 -10.11 11.21 -16.16
CA GLU A 23 -8.80 10.78 -16.66
C GLU A 23 -8.62 9.26 -16.58
N TRP A 24 -9.67 8.50 -16.23
CA TRP A 24 -9.61 7.07 -15.91
C TRP A 24 -8.89 6.25 -16.99
N SER A 25 -9.27 6.43 -18.26
CA SER A 25 -8.72 5.69 -19.39
C SER A 25 -7.22 5.95 -19.63
N LYS A 26 -6.68 7.05 -19.09
CA LYS A 26 -5.25 7.40 -19.19
C LYS A 26 -4.41 6.76 -18.08
N ILE A 27 -5.05 6.29 -17.01
CA ILE A 27 -4.38 5.63 -15.89
C ILE A 27 -4.00 4.20 -16.30
N PRO A 28 -2.75 3.75 -16.13
CA PRO A 28 -2.36 2.37 -16.36
C PRO A 28 -3.23 1.37 -15.57
N SER A 29 -3.56 0.23 -16.16
CA SER A 29 -4.46 -0.79 -15.57
C SER A 29 -4.08 -1.20 -14.14
N GLY A 30 -2.78 -1.36 -13.86
CA GLY A 30 -2.31 -1.65 -12.50
C GLY A 30 -2.58 -0.52 -11.49
N GLN A 31 -2.52 0.75 -11.91
CA GLN A 31 -2.87 1.90 -11.07
C GLN A 31 -4.39 2.06 -10.91
N GLN A 32 -5.16 1.82 -11.98
CA GLN A 32 -6.62 1.75 -11.91
C GLN A 32 -7.07 0.75 -10.85
N GLN A 33 -6.49 -0.45 -10.84
CA GLN A 33 -6.81 -1.48 -9.86
C GLN A 33 -6.53 -1.03 -8.42
N VAL A 34 -5.41 -0.34 -8.18
CA VAL A 34 -5.09 0.21 -6.84
C VAL A 34 -6.16 1.20 -6.39
N LEU A 35 -6.58 2.10 -7.28
CA LEU A 35 -7.58 3.11 -6.93
C LEU A 35 -8.98 2.50 -6.68
N LEU A 36 -9.35 1.45 -7.40
CA LEU A 36 -10.59 0.72 -7.13
C LEU A 36 -10.56 0.03 -5.77
N TRP A 37 -9.42 -0.56 -5.39
CA TRP A 37 -9.24 -1.08 -4.04
C TRP A 37 -9.26 0.02 -2.97
N GLU A 38 -8.75 1.21 -3.27
CA GLU A 38 -8.87 2.36 -2.38
C GLU A 38 -10.35 2.69 -2.10
N MET A 39 -11.22 2.66 -3.12
CA MET A 39 -12.67 2.82 -2.92
C MET A 39 -13.26 1.75 -2.01
N VAL A 40 -12.99 0.48 -2.31
CA VAL A 40 -13.48 -0.65 -1.51
C VAL A 40 -13.09 -0.48 -0.05
N ASN A 41 -11.81 -0.19 0.20
CA ASN A 41 -11.28 -0.03 1.56
C ASN A 41 -11.87 1.20 2.26
N ALA A 42 -12.08 2.31 1.55
CA ALA A 42 -12.67 3.52 2.11
C ALA A 42 -14.12 3.29 2.55
N VAL A 43 -14.89 2.55 1.76
CA VAL A 43 -16.27 2.17 2.10
C VAL A 43 -16.31 1.15 3.24
N GLU A 44 -15.47 0.12 3.17
CA GLU A 44 -15.36 -0.92 4.20
C GLU A 44 -14.99 -0.34 5.58
N GLN A 45 -14.12 0.67 5.61
CA GLN A 45 -13.73 1.38 6.83
C GLN A 45 -14.69 2.52 7.22
N LYS A 46 -15.85 2.63 6.55
CA LYS A 46 -16.87 3.67 6.78
C LYS A 46 -16.32 5.10 6.68
N LYS A 47 -15.23 5.30 5.93
CA LYS A 47 -14.65 6.62 5.65
C LYS A 47 -15.37 7.27 4.47
N MET A 48 -15.98 6.48 3.60
CA MET A 48 -16.80 6.94 2.47
C MET A 48 -18.15 6.21 2.41
N PRO A 49 -19.24 6.89 2.01
CA PRO A 49 -19.32 8.34 1.81
C PRO A 49 -19.10 9.12 3.12
N LEU A 50 -18.67 10.38 3.01
CA LEU A 50 -18.38 11.22 4.18
C LEU A 50 -19.63 11.38 5.06
N SER A 51 -19.48 11.34 6.37
CA SER A 51 -20.61 11.48 7.30
C SER A 51 -21.41 12.77 7.09
N ARG A 52 -20.72 13.88 6.75
CA ARG A 52 -21.36 15.16 6.40
C ARG A 52 -22.24 15.08 5.16
N TYR A 53 -21.86 14.23 4.20
CA TYR A 53 -22.61 14.03 2.96
C TYR A 53 -23.83 13.15 3.23
N LEU A 54 -23.68 12.09 4.04
CA LEU A 54 -24.79 11.21 4.42
C LEU A 54 -25.86 11.92 5.26
N ALA A 55 -25.49 12.95 6.03
CA ALA A 55 -26.44 13.75 6.80
C ALA A 55 -27.49 14.46 5.92
N VAL A 56 -27.13 14.79 4.68
CA VAL A 56 -28.04 15.43 3.70
C VAL A 56 -28.46 14.49 2.57
N HIS A 57 -27.76 13.37 2.38
CA HIS A 57 -28.04 12.34 1.37
C HIS A 57 -28.03 10.94 2.00
N PRO A 58 -29.01 10.58 2.84
CA PRO A 58 -29.03 9.28 3.52
C PRO A 58 -29.08 8.10 2.54
N ASN A 59 -29.74 8.29 1.40
CA ASN A 59 -29.86 7.27 0.34
C ASN A 59 -28.53 6.98 -0.38
N ALA A 60 -27.47 7.75 -0.13
CA ALA A 60 -26.14 7.48 -0.68
C ALA A 60 -25.34 6.47 0.15
N ALA A 61 -25.87 6.02 1.30
CA ALA A 61 -25.23 5.00 2.12
C ALA A 61 -25.06 3.71 1.32
N ILE A 62 -23.85 3.16 1.33
CA ILE A 62 -23.53 1.93 0.59
C ILE A 62 -23.86 0.72 1.47
N SER A 63 -24.76 -0.13 0.99
CA SER A 63 -25.14 -1.37 1.65
C SER A 63 -24.02 -2.43 1.58
N PRO A 64 -24.02 -3.42 2.49
CA PRO A 64 -23.08 -4.54 2.42
C PRO A 64 -23.13 -5.30 1.09
N SER A 65 -24.32 -5.43 0.49
CA SER A 65 -24.50 -6.07 -0.82
C SER A 65 -23.88 -5.27 -1.96
N GLU A 66 -24.01 -3.94 -1.96
CA GLU A 66 -23.37 -3.08 -2.97
C GLU A 66 -21.85 -3.09 -2.83
N LEU A 67 -21.34 -3.09 -1.59
CA LEU A 67 -19.91 -3.25 -1.35
C LEU A 67 -19.40 -4.62 -1.83
N ALA A 68 -20.19 -5.68 -1.68
CA ALA A 68 -19.84 -7.00 -2.20
C ALA A 68 -19.74 -7.00 -3.74
N ILE A 69 -20.70 -6.37 -4.44
CA ILE A 69 -20.65 -6.22 -5.90
C ILE A 69 -19.36 -5.51 -6.34
N LEU A 70 -19.01 -4.41 -5.67
CA LEU A 70 -17.77 -3.68 -5.97
C LEU A 70 -16.54 -4.55 -5.70
N LYS A 71 -16.49 -5.27 -4.57
CA LYS A 71 -15.40 -6.19 -4.24
C LYS A 71 -15.23 -7.28 -5.30
N ASP A 72 -16.33 -7.91 -5.72
CA ASP A 72 -16.32 -8.98 -6.71
C ASP A 72 -15.83 -8.47 -8.08
N TYR A 73 -16.32 -7.31 -8.52
CA TYR A 73 -15.83 -6.66 -9.73
C TYR A 73 -14.31 -6.42 -9.67
N VAL A 74 -13.82 -5.80 -8.60
CA VAL A 74 -12.39 -5.49 -8.45
C VAL A 74 -11.53 -6.76 -8.37
N ASN A 75 -12.07 -7.85 -7.83
CA ASN A 75 -11.42 -9.16 -7.80
C ASN A 75 -11.30 -9.81 -9.18
N THR A 76 -12.19 -9.50 -10.12
CA THR A 76 -12.12 -10.03 -11.49
C THR A 76 -11.06 -9.34 -12.36
N LEU A 77 -10.51 -8.21 -11.91
CA LEU A 77 -9.56 -7.43 -12.71
C LEU A 77 -8.19 -8.14 -12.83
N PRO A 78 -7.64 -8.23 -14.06
CA PRO A 78 -6.33 -8.83 -14.28
C PRO A 78 -5.25 -7.99 -13.61
N GLY A 79 -4.37 -8.61 -12.82
CA GLY A 79 -3.25 -7.92 -12.14
C GLY A 79 -3.20 -8.06 -10.62
N ARG A 80 -4.28 -8.56 -9.97
CA ARG A 80 -4.11 -9.30 -8.70
C ARG A 80 -3.51 -10.61 -9.18
N SER A 81 -2.19 -10.66 -9.33
CA SER A 81 -1.48 -11.81 -9.89
C SER A 81 -2.22 -13.06 -9.46
N LYS A 82 -2.64 -13.87 -10.43
CA LYS A 82 -2.94 -15.29 -10.20
C LYS A 82 -1.89 -15.71 -9.18
N VAL A 83 -2.32 -15.98 -7.95
CA VAL A 83 -1.40 -16.52 -6.95
C VAL A 83 -0.96 -17.79 -7.64
N ASP A 84 0.28 -17.80 -8.12
CA ASP A 84 0.79 -18.96 -8.79
C ASP A 84 0.96 -20.00 -7.69
N THR A 85 -0.11 -20.76 -7.48
CA THR A 85 -0.15 -21.94 -6.62
C THR A 85 0.54 -23.12 -7.30
N ALA A 86 1.20 -22.93 -8.46
CA ALA A 86 2.20 -23.89 -8.87
C ALA A 86 3.12 -24.08 -7.67
N LYS A 87 3.26 -25.36 -7.30
CA LYS A 87 4.27 -25.78 -6.33
C LYS A 87 5.51 -24.97 -6.65
N ILE A 88 6.17 -24.44 -5.61
CA ILE A 88 7.57 -24.09 -5.73
C ILE A 88 8.24 -25.37 -6.23
N THR A 89 8.37 -25.54 -7.55
CA THR A 89 9.44 -26.36 -8.10
C THR A 89 10.61 -25.65 -7.51
N ARG A 90 11.23 -26.28 -6.48
CA ARG A 90 12.47 -25.82 -5.87
C ARG A 90 13.27 -25.20 -6.99
N SER A 91 13.28 -23.88 -7.08
CA SER A 91 14.38 -23.21 -7.73
C SER A 91 15.43 -23.42 -6.67
N PRO A 92 16.34 -24.37 -6.89
CA PRO A 92 17.33 -24.60 -5.88
C PRO A 92 18.03 -23.26 -5.72
N TYR A 93 18.07 -22.74 -4.50
CA TYR A 93 19.21 -21.96 -4.07
C TYR A 93 20.43 -22.90 -4.18
N VAL A 94 20.83 -23.25 -5.41
CA VAL A 94 22.19 -23.63 -5.70
C VAL A 94 22.91 -22.31 -5.62
N SER A 95 23.69 -22.21 -4.55
CA SER A 95 24.94 -21.48 -4.52
C SER A 95 25.83 -21.90 -5.69
N ASP A 96 25.43 -21.54 -6.91
CA ASP A 96 26.29 -21.53 -8.08
C ASP A 96 26.61 -20.07 -8.27
N GLY A 97 27.88 -19.73 -8.07
CA GLY A 97 28.46 -18.38 -8.16
C GLY A 97 28.41 -17.78 -9.56
N LYS A 98 27.22 -17.75 -10.18
CA LYS A 98 26.91 -16.87 -11.30
C LYS A 98 26.08 -15.72 -10.78
N THR A 99 26.81 -14.68 -10.41
CA THR A 99 26.32 -13.31 -10.28
C THR A 99 25.42 -13.02 -11.46
N LEU A 100 24.11 -13.00 -11.26
CA LEU A 100 23.19 -12.34 -12.18
C LEU A 100 23.52 -10.86 -12.08
N ILE A 101 24.42 -10.41 -12.95
CA ILE A 101 24.72 -9.00 -13.15
C ILE A 101 23.46 -8.39 -13.77
N SER A 102 22.53 -7.99 -12.91
CA SER A 102 21.60 -6.91 -13.21
C SER A 102 22.33 -5.62 -12.86
N THR A 103 22.56 -4.81 -13.87
CA THR A 103 23.30 -3.55 -13.83
C THR A 103 22.53 -2.50 -13.01
N GLY A 104 23.02 -2.24 -11.79
CA GLY A 104 22.57 -1.14 -10.93
C GLY A 104 21.38 -1.48 -10.02
N THR A 105 21.40 -0.96 -8.80
CA THR A 105 20.29 -1.06 -7.84
C THR A 105 19.01 -0.44 -8.42
N PRO A 106 17.87 -1.15 -8.49
CA PRO A 106 16.62 -0.58 -8.98
C PRO A 106 16.23 0.68 -8.20
N VAL A 107 15.87 1.74 -8.91
CA VAL A 107 15.41 3.01 -8.32
C VAL A 107 13.98 3.27 -8.75
N SER A 108 13.12 3.56 -7.79
CA SER A 108 11.74 3.96 -8.07
C SER A 108 11.66 5.37 -8.66
N ILE A 109 10.54 5.68 -9.31
CA ILE A 109 10.30 7.00 -9.89
C ILE A 109 10.27 8.14 -8.85
N THR A 110 10.15 7.80 -7.55
CA THR A 110 10.22 8.74 -6.42
C THR A 110 11.65 8.95 -5.91
N GLY A 111 12.65 8.33 -6.55
CA GLY A 111 14.06 8.43 -6.21
C GLY A 111 14.48 7.60 -4.99
N ILE A 112 13.63 6.69 -4.51
CA ILE A 112 13.99 5.70 -3.49
C ILE A 112 14.57 4.48 -4.20
N ALA A 113 15.82 4.14 -3.88
CA ALA A 113 16.48 2.92 -4.35
C ALA A 113 16.05 1.71 -3.51
N TYR A 114 15.96 0.55 -4.15
CA TYR A 114 15.83 -0.71 -3.43
C TYR A 114 17.06 -0.92 -2.53
N SER A 115 16.84 -1.40 -1.32
CA SER A 115 17.91 -1.85 -0.42
C SER A 115 17.39 -3.05 0.35
N ASP A 116 18.22 -4.08 0.52
CA ASP A 116 17.88 -5.24 1.35
C ASP A 116 18.27 -5.08 2.82
N SER A 117 18.76 -3.89 3.21
CA SER A 117 19.11 -3.57 4.60
C SER A 117 17.96 -3.79 5.59
N TYR A 118 16.71 -3.69 5.15
CA TYR A 118 15.54 -3.95 5.99
C TYR A 118 15.50 -5.39 6.54
N LYS A 119 16.20 -6.34 5.91
CA LYS A 119 16.26 -7.72 6.40
C LYS A 119 16.95 -7.84 7.76
N SER A 120 17.75 -6.85 8.18
CA SER A 120 18.35 -6.77 9.51
C SER A 120 17.60 -5.88 10.49
N TRP A 121 16.50 -5.25 10.05
CA TRP A 121 15.73 -4.33 10.89
C TRP A 121 14.75 -5.06 11.79
N THR A 122 14.20 -4.33 12.76
CA THR A 122 13.21 -4.87 13.70
C THR A 122 11.88 -5.10 13.00
N VAL A 123 11.29 -6.28 13.19
CA VAL A 123 9.91 -6.57 12.78
C VAL A 123 8.95 -5.76 13.65
N LEU A 124 8.16 -4.90 13.01
CA LEU A 124 7.08 -4.14 13.63
C LEU A 124 5.81 -4.97 13.74
N SER A 125 5.41 -5.63 12.65
CA SER A 125 4.19 -6.43 12.64
C SER A 125 4.22 -7.52 11.59
N VAL A 126 3.34 -8.50 11.79
CA VAL A 126 3.03 -9.54 10.82
C VAL A 126 1.52 -9.52 10.58
N THR A 127 1.09 -9.68 9.34
CA THR A 127 -0.34 -9.75 9.00
C THR A 127 -0.58 -10.86 7.99
N ASP A 128 -1.56 -11.72 8.28
CA ASP A 128 -2.14 -12.65 7.31
C ASP A 128 -3.47 -12.09 6.80
N LYS A 129 -3.66 -12.13 5.47
CA LYS A 129 -4.98 -11.93 4.85
C LYS A 129 -5.63 -13.28 4.59
N PHE A 130 -6.65 -13.59 5.40
CA PHE A 130 -7.33 -14.89 5.46
C PHE A 130 -8.04 -15.32 4.15
N ASP A 131 -8.36 -14.41 3.22
CA ASP A 131 -9.10 -14.67 1.96
C ASP A 131 -8.24 -15.28 0.82
N GLY A 132 -7.31 -16.18 1.14
CA GLY A 132 -6.30 -16.63 0.17
C GLY A 132 -5.34 -15.53 -0.26
N GLY A 133 -5.19 -14.50 0.58
CA GLY A 133 -4.45 -13.28 0.29
C GLY A 133 -2.93 -13.45 0.36
N SER A 134 -2.30 -12.78 1.32
CA SER A 134 -0.85 -12.63 1.37
C SER A 134 -0.38 -12.60 2.81
N MET A 135 0.79 -13.19 3.06
CA MET A 135 1.54 -12.98 4.29
C MET A 135 2.40 -11.73 4.17
N ARG A 136 2.36 -10.88 5.20
CA ARG A 136 3.00 -9.57 5.19
C ARG A 136 3.84 -9.40 6.44
N ILE A 137 5.07 -8.94 6.27
CA ILE A 137 5.94 -8.54 7.37
C ILE A 137 6.28 -7.08 7.18
N VAL A 138 6.16 -6.31 8.25
CA VAL A 138 6.53 -4.90 8.28
C VAL A 138 7.76 -4.75 9.16
N TYR A 139 8.79 -4.09 8.63
CA TYR A 139 10.05 -3.79 9.30
C TYR A 139 10.18 -2.30 9.53
N GLY A 140 10.79 -1.90 10.65
CA GLY A 140 11.11 -0.52 10.98
C GLY A 140 12.58 -0.37 11.30
N ASN A 141 13.23 0.66 10.74
CA ASN A 141 14.63 0.95 11.06
C ASN A 141 14.77 1.47 12.51
N GLU A 142 16.01 1.56 13.00
CA GLU A 142 16.29 1.95 14.38
C GLU A 142 15.66 3.31 14.76
N ILE A 143 15.65 4.26 13.83
CA ILE A 143 15.04 5.58 14.03
C ILE A 143 13.53 5.45 14.27
N MET A 144 12.82 4.70 13.42
CA MET A 144 11.39 4.44 13.58
C MET A 144 11.11 3.70 14.90
N ILE A 145 11.92 2.70 15.25
CA ILE A 145 11.74 1.94 16.50
C ILE A 145 11.93 2.82 17.74
N LYS A 146 12.93 3.71 17.74
CA LYS A 146 13.12 4.68 18.82
C LYS A 146 11.93 5.63 18.93
N ALA A 147 11.41 6.12 17.81
CA ALA A 147 10.24 6.99 17.79
C ALA A 147 9.00 6.28 18.38
N ILE A 148 8.73 5.03 17.98
CA ILE A 148 7.61 4.24 18.51
C ILE A 148 7.75 4.04 20.02
N LYS A 149 8.93 3.65 20.52
CA LYS A 149 9.17 3.45 21.96
C LYS A 149 8.88 4.72 22.76
N ASN A 150 9.26 5.87 22.21
CA ASN A 150 9.10 7.20 22.82
C ASN A 150 7.72 7.84 22.56
N ASN A 151 6.79 7.17 21.87
CA ASN A 151 5.52 7.73 21.41
C ASN A 151 5.70 9.05 20.62
N GLN A 152 6.77 9.15 19.84
CA GLN A 152 7.10 10.34 19.07
C GLN A 152 6.36 10.34 17.74
N ILE A 153 5.41 11.27 17.61
CA ILE A 153 4.71 11.59 16.36
C ILE A 153 4.76 13.12 16.20
N PRO A 154 5.13 13.66 15.03
CA PRO A 154 5.47 12.95 13.78
C PRO A 154 6.79 12.18 13.87
N PHE A 155 6.97 11.19 12.98
CA PHE A 155 8.22 10.45 12.88
C PHE A 155 9.36 11.38 12.42
N PRO A 156 10.57 11.23 12.98
CA PRO A 156 11.72 12.04 12.58
C PRO A 156 12.21 11.68 11.17
N ASP A 157 12.83 12.66 10.49
CA ASP A 157 13.48 12.43 9.19
C ASP A 157 14.52 11.31 9.30
N GLY A 158 14.57 10.45 8.28
CA GLY A 158 15.36 9.21 8.28
C GLY A 158 14.62 8.00 8.85
N ALA A 159 13.44 8.15 9.45
CA ALA A 159 12.59 7.00 9.77
C ALA A 159 12.20 6.24 8.50
N GLN A 160 12.31 4.92 8.53
CA GLN A 160 12.00 4.06 7.38
C GLN A 160 11.18 2.85 7.80
N MET A 161 10.19 2.52 6.96
CA MET A 161 9.36 1.34 7.09
C MET A 161 9.41 0.54 5.78
N VAL A 162 9.53 -0.77 5.90
CA VAL A 162 9.47 -1.67 4.74
C VAL A 162 8.42 -2.75 4.97
N LYS A 163 7.50 -2.87 4.02
CA LYS A 163 6.49 -3.93 4.00
C LYS A 163 6.81 -4.93 2.91
N VAL A 164 6.99 -6.18 3.30
CA VAL A 164 7.30 -7.28 2.40
C VAL A 164 6.07 -8.17 2.27
N VAL A 165 5.75 -8.58 1.05
CA VAL A 165 4.52 -9.30 0.73
C VAL A 165 4.85 -10.60 0.02
N TRP A 166 4.38 -11.71 0.58
CA TRP A 166 4.44 -13.05 -0.02
C TRP A 166 3.03 -13.58 -0.27
N GLY A 167 2.91 -14.46 -1.26
CA GLY A 167 1.76 -15.35 -1.39
C GLY A 167 1.71 -16.34 -0.23
N LYS A 168 0.76 -17.28 -0.31
CA LYS A 168 0.60 -18.35 0.67
C LYS A 168 0.69 -19.69 -0.03
N GLN A 169 1.37 -20.63 0.60
CA GLN A 169 1.28 -22.03 0.21
C GLN A 169 -0.08 -22.58 0.64
N ARG A 170 -0.45 -23.74 0.09
CA ARG A 170 -1.59 -24.48 0.64
C ARG A 170 -1.24 -24.93 2.05
N GLU A 171 -2.26 -24.97 2.90
CA GLU A 171 -2.15 -25.55 4.23
C GLU A 171 -1.65 -27.00 4.13
N ASP A 172 -0.65 -27.35 4.94
CA ASP A 172 -0.13 -28.71 5.02
C ASP A 172 -1.03 -29.62 5.88
N ALA A 173 -0.65 -30.89 6.03
CA ALA A 173 -1.46 -31.86 6.76
C ALA A 173 -1.56 -31.55 8.27
N GLU A 174 -0.64 -30.76 8.78
CA GLU A 174 -0.52 -30.32 10.16
C GLU A 174 -1.21 -28.97 10.42
N GLY A 175 -1.81 -28.36 9.39
CA GLY A 175 -2.51 -27.09 9.50
C GLY A 175 -1.61 -25.85 9.36
N ASN A 176 -0.34 -26.01 8.97
CA ASN A 176 0.57 -24.88 8.80
C ASN A 176 0.39 -24.26 7.42
N VAL A 177 0.48 -22.92 7.38
CA VAL A 177 0.54 -22.16 6.15
C VAL A 177 1.90 -21.48 6.07
N LEU A 178 2.67 -21.79 5.04
CA LEU A 178 4.00 -21.19 4.83
C LEU A 178 3.95 -20.05 3.80
N PRO A 179 4.89 -19.09 3.85
CA PRO A 179 5.05 -18.08 2.80
C PRO A 179 5.26 -18.73 1.43
N GLY A 180 4.51 -18.25 0.44
CA GLY A 180 4.62 -18.63 -0.95
C GLY A 180 5.59 -17.74 -1.73
N ASN A 181 5.28 -17.52 -3.01
CA ASN A 181 6.09 -16.67 -3.89
C ASN A 181 6.22 -15.24 -3.35
N PHE A 182 7.41 -14.66 -3.50
CA PHE A 182 7.61 -13.23 -3.27
C PHE A 182 6.78 -12.42 -4.26
N GLN A 183 5.96 -11.51 -3.75
CA GLN A 183 5.07 -10.69 -4.59
C GLN A 183 5.65 -9.29 -4.80
N ASN A 184 5.99 -8.60 -3.71
CA ASN A 184 6.55 -7.26 -3.76
C ASN A 184 7.14 -6.83 -2.41
N VAL A 185 7.92 -5.76 -2.47
CA VAL A 185 8.40 -5.00 -1.31
C VAL A 185 8.04 -3.54 -1.48
N GLN A 186 7.62 -2.91 -0.39
CA GLN A 186 7.13 -1.53 -0.35
C GLN A 186 7.91 -0.75 0.71
N PHE A 187 8.39 0.44 0.35
CA PHE A 187 9.17 1.32 1.22
C PHE A 187 8.40 2.59 1.52
N MET A 188 8.51 3.05 2.76
CA MET A 188 8.21 4.41 3.20
C MET A 188 9.46 5.03 3.82
N VAL A 189 9.83 6.24 3.39
CA VAL A 189 11.01 6.97 3.88
C VAL A 189 10.60 8.37 4.30
N LYS A 190 10.88 8.75 5.55
CA LYS A 190 10.61 10.11 6.05
C LYS A 190 11.73 11.05 5.61
N ASP A 191 11.36 12.08 4.87
CA ASP A 191 12.17 13.26 4.58
C ASP A 191 11.21 14.44 4.33
N SER A 192 11.03 15.25 5.37
CA SER A 192 10.09 16.38 5.42
C SER A 192 10.33 17.40 4.32
N LYS A 193 11.59 17.55 3.86
CA LYS A 193 11.98 18.51 2.83
C LYS A 193 11.79 17.92 1.44
N LYS A 194 12.32 16.71 1.21
CA LYS A 194 12.29 16.06 -0.10
C LYS A 194 10.89 15.64 -0.52
N TYR A 195 10.07 15.18 0.41
CA TYR A 195 8.74 14.62 0.15
C TYR A 195 7.60 15.53 0.62
N LYS A 196 7.80 16.85 0.55
CA LYS A 196 6.81 17.85 1.01
C LYS A 196 5.41 17.68 0.39
N SER A 197 5.33 17.30 -0.88
CA SER A 197 4.04 17.09 -1.58
C SER A 197 3.27 15.85 -1.11
N THR A 198 3.92 14.96 -0.35
CA THR A 198 3.37 13.71 0.17
C THR A 198 3.53 13.64 1.69
N GLU A 199 3.37 14.78 2.38
CA GLU A 199 3.42 14.92 3.85
C GLU A 199 4.75 14.47 4.48
N GLY A 200 5.85 14.67 3.76
CA GLY A 200 7.18 14.29 4.21
C GLY A 200 7.48 12.79 4.07
N TRP A 201 6.62 12.02 3.40
CA TRP A 201 6.84 10.58 3.17
C TRP A 201 7.06 10.25 1.70
N GLY A 202 8.20 9.64 1.40
CA GLY A 202 8.47 9.04 0.10
C GLY A 202 7.98 7.60 0.06
N PHE A 203 7.40 7.20 -1.07
CA PHE A 203 6.86 5.85 -1.27
C PHE A 203 7.57 5.15 -2.43
N ALA A 204 7.86 3.86 -2.29
CA ALA A 204 8.33 3.03 -3.39
C ALA A 204 7.75 1.62 -3.28
N LYS A 205 7.59 0.97 -4.43
CA LYS A 205 7.18 -0.45 -4.52
C LYS A 205 7.99 -1.11 -5.62
N PHE A 206 8.48 -2.31 -5.35
CA PHE A 206 9.21 -3.14 -6.30
C PHE A 206 8.51 -4.49 -6.40
N ASP A 207 8.10 -4.85 -7.62
CA ASP A 207 7.28 -6.02 -7.92
C ASP A 207 8.11 -7.20 -8.42
N GLY A 208 7.77 -8.39 -7.92
CA GLY A 208 8.33 -9.67 -8.34
C GLY A 208 9.82 -9.85 -7.99
N PRO A 209 10.38 -11.03 -8.30
CA PRO A 209 11.77 -11.36 -8.00
C PRO A 209 12.78 -10.43 -8.71
N ASP A 210 12.38 -9.83 -9.84
CA ASP A 210 13.21 -8.89 -10.60
C ASP A 210 13.22 -7.48 -10.00
N LEU A 211 12.48 -7.23 -8.92
CA LEU A 211 12.39 -5.95 -8.23
C LEU A 211 12.04 -4.79 -9.18
N LYS A 212 11.08 -5.04 -10.08
CA LYS A 212 10.66 -4.04 -11.07
C LYS A 212 10.01 -2.85 -10.34
N PRO A 213 10.51 -1.61 -10.50
CA PRO A 213 9.89 -0.45 -9.87
C PRO A 213 8.45 -0.25 -10.37
N PHE A 214 7.53 -0.06 -9.43
CA PHE A 214 6.13 0.19 -9.72
C PHE A 214 5.86 1.67 -9.99
N GLY A 215 4.89 1.94 -10.88
CA GLY A 215 4.48 3.27 -11.27
C GLY A 215 5.25 3.80 -12.48
N LYS A 216 4.55 4.53 -13.36
CA LYS A 216 5.14 5.17 -14.55
C LYS A 216 5.48 6.65 -14.32
N THR A 217 4.85 7.25 -13.32
CA THR A 217 4.97 8.68 -13.00
C THR A 217 4.94 8.87 -11.48
N VAL A 218 5.38 10.04 -11.03
CA VAL A 218 5.32 10.44 -9.61
C VAL A 218 3.89 10.48 -9.04
N ALA A 219 2.85 10.48 -9.88
CA ALA A 219 1.45 10.43 -9.45
C ALA A 219 1.11 9.17 -8.63
N PHE A 220 1.89 8.09 -8.77
CA PHE A 220 1.79 6.92 -7.88
C PHE A 220 1.98 7.30 -6.40
N ALA A 221 2.92 8.19 -6.08
CA ALA A 221 3.16 8.61 -4.71
C ALA A 221 1.95 9.35 -4.13
N THR A 222 1.23 10.10 -4.96
CA THR A 222 -0.04 10.75 -4.62
C THR A 222 -1.10 9.72 -4.23
N THR A 223 -1.24 8.64 -5.00
CA THR A 223 -2.16 7.53 -4.65
C THR A 223 -1.81 6.90 -3.30
N CYS A 224 -0.53 6.66 -3.03
CA CYS A 224 -0.10 6.10 -1.74
C CYS A 224 -0.45 7.03 -0.58
N ILE A 225 -0.06 8.30 -0.64
CA ILE A 225 -0.31 9.21 0.48
C ILE A 225 -1.80 9.47 0.68
N ASN A 226 -2.62 9.47 -0.37
CA ASN A 226 -4.06 9.70 -0.24
C ASN A 226 -4.75 8.63 0.62
N CYS A 227 -4.42 7.36 0.40
CA CYS A 227 -4.92 6.26 1.20
C CYS A 227 -4.41 6.33 2.65
N HIS A 228 -3.12 6.64 2.84
CA HIS A 228 -2.54 6.75 4.19
C HIS A 228 -3.13 7.93 4.98
N LYS A 229 -3.36 9.08 4.32
CA LYS A 229 -4.09 10.24 4.88
C LYS A 229 -5.51 9.89 5.29
N LEU A 230 -6.21 9.10 4.48
CA LEU A 230 -7.61 8.78 4.74
C LEU A 230 -7.78 7.89 5.98
N LEU A 231 -6.82 6.99 6.19
CA LEU A 231 -6.99 5.89 7.13
C LEU A 231 -6.20 6.04 8.44
N VAL A 232 -5.06 6.73 8.42
CA VAL A 232 -4.12 6.80 9.56
C VAL A 232 -3.41 8.16 9.66
N ALA A 233 -4.12 9.27 9.42
CA ALA A 233 -3.54 10.63 9.53
C ALA A 233 -2.99 10.92 10.93
N GLU A 234 -3.65 10.43 11.97
CA GLU A 234 -3.28 10.58 13.37
C GLU A 234 -1.95 9.92 13.73
N ASN A 235 -1.52 8.93 12.94
CA ASN A 235 -0.30 8.14 13.18
C ASN A 235 0.85 8.58 12.26
N ASP A 236 0.86 9.85 11.87
CA ASP A 236 1.77 10.41 10.85
C ASP A 236 1.80 9.52 9.60
N PHE A 237 0.62 9.09 9.15
CA PHE A 237 0.40 8.34 7.91
C PHE A 237 1.01 6.93 7.92
N VAL A 238 1.39 6.37 9.06
CA VAL A 238 2.00 5.03 9.16
C VAL A 238 1.00 4.01 9.72
N PHE A 239 0.77 2.94 8.97
CA PHE A 239 0.00 1.77 9.45
C PHE A 239 0.87 0.85 10.29
N ASN A 240 0.23 -0.13 10.95
CA ASN A 240 0.92 -1.28 11.53
C ASN A 240 1.95 -0.92 12.62
N ILE A 241 1.75 0.21 13.30
CA ILE A 241 2.49 0.55 14.52
C ILE A 241 1.98 -0.35 15.64
N PRO A 242 2.84 -1.09 16.35
CA PRO A 242 2.42 -1.90 17.50
C PRO A 242 1.71 -1.03 18.54
N THR A 243 0.54 -1.47 19.00
CA THR A 243 -0.09 -0.89 20.18
C THR A 243 0.70 -1.31 21.42
N LYS A 244 0.86 -0.39 22.39
CA LYS A 244 1.33 -0.74 23.74
C LYS A 244 0.27 -1.53 24.49
#